data_AF-A0A524ESV0-F1
#
_entry.id   AF-A0A524ESV0-F1
#
_cell.length_a   1.000
_cell.length_b   1.000
_cell.length_c   1.000
_cell.angle_alpha   90.00
_cell.angle_beta   90.00
_cell.angle_gamma   90.00
#
_symmetry.space_group_name_H-M   'P 1'
#
loop_
_entity.id
_entity.type
_entity.pdbx_description
1 polymer ?
#
loop_
_entity_poly.entity_id
_entity_poly.type
_entity_poly.pdbx_seq_one_letter_code
_entity_poly.pdbx_strand_id
1 'polypeptide(L)'
;MVEEISAKENLKKCSECGGNIIETSFELICKECGLVHENHFKESSYVSNKPQIKSNLSKQYVSLGQRTDFIGGLGTFIDYENTKYLKDKSGKLLSPNEQKLYRRLKKNYTQFLRIKDHETEYRVFNILNKIAVYLNLNRNIRNNAAYFYKKILRKEKKVINNISLIAFCIFYSARKEFHNAPITINEISKAFQNFGHRVNPRLILRDGVKYKKHLCKSSTPHRSEHYIVRLLNEVINHKDLENRLQKKGLTFSKQRYHIELSKKCREIFRQLSPWHRGGRNPFILTGAVIYLANKLIAKEHNQKSVLTQSLISEATQIAEYSIRDHYVNLLKPLFISK
;
A
#
# COMPACT_ATOMS: atom_id res chain seq x y z
N MET A 1 -21.26 20.86 13.32
CA MET A 1 -21.13 20.12 12.04
C MET A 1 -22.47 19.70 11.43
N VAL A 2 -23.61 19.98 12.05
CA VAL A 2 -24.95 19.72 11.47
C VAL A 2 -25.60 21.01 10.95
N GLU A 3 -25.26 22.17 11.51
CA GLU A 3 -25.87 23.46 11.13
C GLU A 3 -25.29 24.09 9.84
N GLU A 4 -24.03 23.84 9.48
CA GLU A 4 -23.43 24.38 8.23
C GLU A 4 -23.96 23.73 6.94
N ILE A 5 -24.65 22.60 7.03
CA ILE A 5 -25.17 21.87 5.85
C ILE A 5 -26.50 22.48 5.39
N SER A 6 -27.31 23.02 6.31
CA SER A 6 -28.64 23.57 6.01
C SER A 6 -28.61 24.88 5.23
N ALA A 7 -27.54 25.69 5.33
CA ALA A 7 -27.44 26.95 4.61
C ALA A 7 -27.10 26.78 3.12
N LYS A 8 -26.47 25.67 2.72
CA LYS A 8 -26.02 25.41 1.34
C LYS A 8 -27.13 24.97 0.39
N GLU A 9 -28.26 24.47 0.88
CA GLU A 9 -29.36 24.01 0.02
C GLU A 9 -30.24 25.15 -0.50
N ASN A 10 -30.27 26.31 0.18
CA ASN A 10 -31.09 27.46 -0.20
C ASN A 10 -30.53 28.31 -1.36
N LEU A 11 -29.25 28.13 -1.74
CA LEU A 11 -28.59 28.89 -2.81
C LEU A 11 -28.74 28.28 -4.22
N LYS A 12 -29.61 27.27 -4.40
CA LYS A 12 -29.79 26.64 -5.72
C LYS A 12 -30.84 27.31 -6.61
N LYS A 13 -31.73 28.13 -6.04
CA LYS A 13 -32.82 28.80 -6.78
C LYS A 13 -32.79 30.30 -6.53
N CYS A 14 -33.06 31.06 -7.59
CA CYS A 14 -33.13 32.51 -7.52
C CYS A 14 -34.32 32.97 -6.67
N SER A 15 -34.10 33.96 -5.80
CA SER A 15 -35.15 34.54 -4.95
C SER A 15 -36.23 35.27 -5.74
N GLU A 16 -35.89 35.81 -6.92
CA GLU A 16 -36.80 36.62 -7.73
C GLU A 16 -37.56 35.78 -8.75
N CYS A 17 -36.85 35.01 -9.59
CA CYS A 17 -37.48 34.28 -10.69
C CYS A 17 -37.58 32.76 -10.46
N GLY A 18 -37.03 32.23 -9.36
CA GLY A 18 -36.97 30.79 -9.09
C GLY A 18 -35.99 30.00 -9.98
N GLY A 19 -35.33 30.68 -10.92
CA GLY A 19 -34.40 30.10 -11.89
C GLY A 19 -33.12 29.54 -11.28
N ASN A 20 -32.42 28.70 -12.04
CA ASN A 20 -31.19 28.05 -11.57
C ASN A 20 -30.03 29.05 -11.48
N ILE A 21 -29.31 28.99 -10.36
CA ILE A 21 -28.11 29.79 -10.12
C ILE A 21 -26.89 29.03 -10.67
N ILE A 22 -26.09 29.70 -11.50
CA ILE A 22 -24.86 29.18 -12.09
C ILE A 22 -23.65 29.92 -11.49
N GLU A 23 -22.56 29.18 -11.32
CA GLU A 23 -21.28 29.74 -10.87
C GLU A 23 -20.49 30.19 -12.11
N THR A 24 -20.28 31.50 -12.23
CA THR A 24 -19.31 32.10 -13.15
C THR A 24 -18.04 32.41 -12.37
N SER A 25 -16.89 32.63 -13.03
CA SER A 25 -15.54 32.60 -12.43
C SER A 25 -15.36 33.31 -11.09
N PHE A 26 -16.17 34.32 -10.76
CA PHE A 26 -16.10 35.03 -9.48
C PHE A 26 -17.46 35.33 -8.82
N GLU A 27 -18.58 34.91 -9.43
CA GLU A 27 -19.94 35.35 -9.06
C GLU A 27 -20.98 34.25 -9.24
N LEU A 28 -21.98 34.23 -8.36
CA LEU A 28 -23.17 33.37 -8.48
C LEU A 28 -24.30 34.14 -9.15
N ILE A 29 -24.63 33.76 -10.38
CA ILE A 29 -25.55 34.49 -11.26
C ILE A 29 -26.74 33.61 -11.60
N CYS A 30 -27.96 34.14 -11.56
CA CYS A 30 -29.12 33.44 -12.10
C CYS A 30 -29.06 33.40 -13.63
N LYS A 31 -29.19 32.21 -14.22
CA LYS A 31 -29.16 32.04 -15.69
C LYS A 31 -30.32 32.74 -16.41
N GLU A 32 -31.46 32.88 -15.75
CA GLU A 32 -32.70 33.36 -16.38
C GLU A 32 -32.87 34.88 -16.27
N CYS A 33 -32.70 35.45 -15.08
CA CYS A 33 -32.88 36.88 -14.85
C CYS A 33 -31.57 37.69 -14.73
N GLY A 34 -30.41 37.02 -14.67
CA GLY A 34 -29.12 37.67 -14.51
C GLY A 34 -28.83 38.23 -13.12
N LEU A 35 -29.70 37.97 -12.13
CA LEU A 35 -29.52 38.45 -10.76
C LEU A 35 -28.27 37.82 -10.12
N VAL A 36 -27.40 38.66 -9.58
CA VAL A 36 -26.19 38.24 -8.88
C VAL A 36 -26.49 38.11 -7.39
N HIS A 37 -26.36 36.89 -6.85
CA HIS A 37 -26.71 36.61 -5.46
C HIS A 37 -25.57 36.90 -4.48
N GLU A 38 -24.32 36.59 -4.85
CA GLU A 38 -23.15 36.83 -4.01
C GLU A 38 -21.91 37.15 -4.89
N ASN A 39 -21.16 38.18 -4.50
CA ASN A 39 -19.90 38.59 -5.14
C ASN A 39 -18.68 38.10 -4.35
N HIS A 40 -18.56 36.82 -4.00
CA HIS A 40 -17.31 36.37 -3.37
C HIS A 40 -16.98 34.88 -3.57
N PHE A 41 -16.02 34.63 -4.45
CA PHE A 41 -14.91 33.72 -4.16
C PHE A 41 -13.59 34.46 -4.37
N LYS A 42 -12.96 34.93 -3.27
CA LYS A 42 -11.52 35.17 -3.34
C LYS A 42 -10.87 33.80 -3.45
N GLU A 43 -10.05 33.56 -4.48
CA GLU A 43 -9.05 32.50 -4.40
C GLU A 43 -8.36 32.67 -3.05
N SER A 44 -8.35 31.62 -2.23
CA SER A 44 -7.64 31.69 -0.95
C SER A 44 -6.20 32.13 -1.23
N SER A 45 -5.71 33.10 -0.45
CA SER A 45 -4.31 33.54 -0.52
C SER A 45 -3.32 32.40 -0.24
N TYR A 46 -3.83 31.31 0.35
CA TYR A 46 -3.13 30.06 0.55
C TYR A 46 -3.55 28.98 -0.46
N VAL A 47 -2.59 28.14 -0.84
CA VAL A 47 -2.82 26.99 -1.74
C VAL A 47 -2.80 25.72 -0.91
N SER A 48 -3.95 25.04 -0.84
CA SER A 48 -4.04 23.67 -0.33
C SER A 48 -3.63 22.68 -1.43
N ASN A 49 -2.68 21.79 -1.14
CA ASN A 49 -2.42 20.58 -1.94
C ASN A 49 -2.02 20.75 -3.43
N LYS A 50 -1.03 21.58 -3.78
CA LYS A 50 -0.32 21.42 -5.08
C LYS A 50 1.09 20.85 -4.90
N PRO A 51 1.37 19.59 -5.29
CA PRO A 51 2.68 18.98 -5.16
C PRO A 51 3.72 19.45 -6.20
N GLN A 52 3.32 20.26 -7.20
CA GLN A 52 4.14 20.55 -8.39
C GLN A 52 4.73 21.97 -8.46
N ILE A 53 4.43 22.86 -7.53
CA ILE A 53 4.95 24.23 -7.62
C ILE A 53 6.31 24.30 -6.91
N LYS A 54 7.39 24.20 -7.69
CA LYS A 54 8.79 24.49 -7.26
C LYS A 54 9.09 26.00 -7.22
N SER A 55 8.10 26.88 -7.37
CA SER A 55 8.34 28.33 -7.43
C SER A 55 8.20 28.97 -6.06
N ASN A 56 9.08 29.92 -5.77
CA ASN A 56 8.98 30.92 -4.70
C ASN A 56 7.82 31.92 -4.93
N LEU A 57 6.62 31.44 -5.23
CA LEU A 57 5.44 32.31 -5.30
C LEU A 57 5.03 32.72 -3.88
N SER A 58 4.57 33.97 -3.72
CA SER A 58 4.08 34.58 -2.47
C SER A 58 2.82 33.94 -1.88
N LYS A 59 2.26 32.90 -2.53
CA LYS A 59 1.11 32.15 -2.02
C LYS A 59 1.57 31.24 -0.88
N GLN A 60 1.05 31.48 0.32
CA GLN A 60 1.41 30.73 1.52
C GLN A 60 0.92 29.28 1.40
N TYR A 61 1.81 28.30 1.48
CA TYR A 61 1.40 26.90 1.55
C TYR A 61 0.86 26.60 2.95
N VAL A 62 -0.37 26.10 3.03
CA VAL A 62 -0.96 25.63 4.27
C VAL A 62 -1.29 24.15 4.11
N SER A 63 -0.69 23.32 4.97
CA SER A 63 -1.07 21.91 5.11
C SER A 63 -2.19 21.81 6.12
N LEU A 64 -3.17 20.93 5.89
CA LEU A 64 -4.25 20.62 6.85
C LEU A 64 -3.73 20.00 8.17
N GLY A 65 -2.41 19.80 8.32
CA GLY A 65 -1.74 19.38 9.56
C GLY A 65 -2.00 17.94 9.98
N GLN A 66 -3.08 17.33 9.52
CA GLN A 66 -3.48 16.00 9.98
C GLN A 66 -2.82 14.88 9.15
N ARG A 67 -1.68 14.41 9.64
CA ARG A 67 -1.08 13.15 9.19
C ARG A 67 -1.70 11.98 9.94
N THR A 68 -2.24 11.00 9.23
CA THR A 68 -2.86 9.83 9.88
C THR A 68 -1.82 8.94 10.55
N ASP A 69 -0.64 8.84 9.96
CA ASP A 69 0.53 8.03 10.33
C ASP A 69 1.47 8.70 11.35
N PHE A 70 1.05 9.81 11.96
CA PHE A 70 1.86 10.58 12.92
C PHE A 70 1.02 11.05 14.11
N ILE A 71 1.69 11.34 15.23
CA ILE A 71 1.09 11.91 16.45
C ILE A 71 1.71 13.27 16.71
N GLY A 72 0.88 14.27 17.01
CA GLY A 72 1.34 15.65 17.21
C GLY A 72 1.37 16.50 15.94
N GLY A 73 0.50 16.22 14.96
CA GLY A 73 0.42 16.98 13.69
C GLY A 73 -0.04 18.44 13.80
N LEU A 74 -0.40 18.90 15.00
CA LEU A 74 -0.84 20.27 15.26
C LEU A 74 0.29 21.22 15.69
N GLY A 75 1.53 20.71 15.83
CA GLY A 75 2.70 21.51 16.23
C GLY A 75 3.71 21.75 15.11
N THR A 76 4.57 22.75 15.28
CA THR A 76 5.76 22.98 14.44
C THR A 76 6.93 22.13 14.90
N PHE A 77 7.71 21.56 13.97
CA PHE A 77 8.89 20.76 14.30
C PHE A 77 10.18 21.57 14.15
N ILE A 78 11.13 21.34 15.05
CA ILE A 78 12.51 21.82 14.91
C ILE A 78 13.22 20.90 13.93
N ASP A 79 13.15 21.26 12.64
CA ASP A 79 13.73 20.53 11.50
C ASP A 79 13.15 19.11 11.29
N TYR A 80 13.55 18.42 10.21
CA TYR A 80 13.13 17.06 9.90
C TYR A 80 13.68 16.04 10.91
N GLU A 81 12.95 14.95 11.18
CA GLU A 81 13.33 13.95 12.20
C GLU A 81 14.73 13.35 11.99
N ASN A 82 15.13 13.13 10.73
CA ASN A 82 16.38 12.44 10.36
C ASN A 82 17.58 13.36 10.04
N THR A 83 17.56 14.64 10.41
CA THR A 83 18.68 15.55 10.12
C THR A 83 19.84 15.36 11.10
N LYS A 84 21.04 15.08 10.55
CA LYS A 84 22.29 14.95 11.33
C LYS A 84 22.83 16.30 11.78
N TYR A 85 22.75 17.29 10.89
CA TYR A 85 23.22 18.65 11.11
C TYR A 85 22.09 19.63 10.81
N LEU A 86 21.90 20.57 11.72
CA LEU A 86 20.90 21.61 11.62
C LEU A 86 21.46 22.76 10.79
N LYS A 87 20.61 23.32 9.93
CA LYS A 87 20.94 24.41 9.01
C LYS A 87 20.00 25.58 9.23
N ASP A 88 20.49 26.78 8.96
CA ASP A 88 19.69 28.01 8.94
C ASP A 88 18.76 28.06 7.73
N LYS A 89 17.85 29.05 7.71
CA LYS A 89 16.98 29.38 6.57
C LYS A 89 17.77 29.49 5.26
N SER A 90 18.99 30.02 5.33
CA SER A 90 19.89 30.20 4.18
C SER A 90 20.65 28.93 3.78
N GLY A 91 20.46 27.81 4.49
CA GLY A 91 21.13 26.53 4.24
C GLY A 91 22.54 26.40 4.82
N LYS A 92 23.04 27.42 5.54
CA LYS A 92 24.32 27.38 6.25
C LYS A 92 24.25 26.48 7.48
N LEU A 93 25.35 25.80 7.81
CA LEU A 93 25.45 24.96 9.00
C LEU A 93 25.52 25.85 10.25
N LEU A 94 24.77 25.47 11.29
CA LEU A 94 24.85 26.14 12.60
C LEU A 94 26.23 25.94 13.25
N SER A 95 26.63 26.89 14.09
CA SER A 95 27.86 26.78 14.90
C SER A 95 27.80 25.58 15.85
N PRO A 96 28.95 25.07 16.35
CA PRO A 96 28.96 23.92 17.27
C PRO A 96 28.10 24.11 18.53
N ASN A 97 28.09 25.33 19.08
CA ASN A 97 27.30 25.69 20.26
C ASN A 97 25.80 25.69 19.96
N GLU A 98 25.40 26.29 18.85
CA GLU A 98 24.00 26.31 18.40
C GLU A 98 23.51 24.90 18.03
N GLN A 99 24.34 24.10 17.35
CA GLN A 99 23.99 22.71 17.09
C GLN A 99 23.71 21.94 18.37
N LYS A 100 24.51 22.12 19.42
CA LYS A 100 24.28 21.49 20.73
C LYS A 100 22.98 21.98 21.36
N LEU A 101 22.73 23.30 21.33
CA LEU A 101 21.50 23.92 21.84
C LEU A 101 20.25 23.36 21.15
N TYR A 102 20.19 23.45 19.82
CA TYR A 102 19.01 23.02 19.08
C TYR A 102 18.82 21.50 19.07
N ARG A 103 19.90 20.69 19.17
CA ARG A 103 19.77 19.25 19.41
C ARG A 103 19.10 18.97 20.76
N ARG A 104 19.49 19.71 21.82
CA ARG A 104 18.85 19.62 23.14
C ARG A 104 17.38 20.04 23.08
N LEU A 105 17.08 21.16 22.43
CA LEU A 105 15.70 21.64 22.24
C LEU A 105 14.85 20.64 21.44
N LYS A 106 15.36 20.12 20.33
CA LYS A 106 14.70 19.08 19.52
C LYS A 106 14.40 17.83 20.36
N LYS A 107 15.37 17.38 21.16
CA LYS A 107 15.17 16.23 22.07
C LYS A 107 14.06 16.52 23.09
N ASN A 108 14.09 17.68 23.75
CA ASN A 108 13.07 18.09 24.71
C ASN A 108 11.69 18.23 24.06
N TYR A 109 11.60 18.82 22.87
CA TYR A 109 10.36 18.95 22.12
C TYR A 109 9.74 17.59 21.80
N THR A 110 10.54 16.63 21.33
CA THR A 110 10.06 15.27 21.03
C THR A 110 9.69 14.45 22.28
N GLN A 111 10.07 14.90 23.48
CA GLN A 111 9.78 14.20 24.73
C GLN A 111 8.27 14.06 24.96
N PHE A 112 7.47 15.09 24.64
CA PHE A 112 6.02 15.06 24.84
C PHE A 112 5.32 13.93 24.07
N LEU A 113 5.83 13.56 22.89
CA LEU A 113 5.31 12.42 22.11
C LEU A 113 5.56 11.06 22.80
N ARG A 114 6.51 11.01 23.73
CA ARG A 114 6.94 9.80 24.45
C ARG A 114 6.34 9.71 25.86
N ILE A 115 5.51 10.68 26.26
CA ILE A 115 4.94 10.71 27.61
C ILE A 115 3.52 10.16 27.58
N LYS A 116 3.24 9.30 28.58
CA LYS A 116 1.93 8.72 28.98
C LYS A 116 1.01 8.31 27.83
N ASP A 117 0.12 9.19 27.37
CA ASP A 117 -1.00 8.79 26.52
C ASP A 117 -0.61 8.56 25.06
N HIS A 118 0.49 9.17 24.60
CA HIS A 118 0.93 9.10 23.21
C HIS A 118 2.10 8.14 22.96
N GLU A 119 2.73 7.65 24.02
CA GLU A 119 3.97 6.87 23.91
C GLU A 119 3.75 5.57 23.10
N THR A 120 2.67 4.87 23.39
CA THR A 120 2.34 3.59 22.75
C THR A 120 2.05 3.79 21.26
N GLU A 121 1.20 4.76 20.91
CA GLU A 121 0.90 5.08 19.52
C GLU A 121 2.17 5.54 18.78
N TYR A 122 3.04 6.34 19.43
CA TYR A 122 4.27 6.85 18.82
C TYR A 122 5.23 5.72 18.47
N ARG A 123 5.42 4.77 19.40
CA ARG A 123 6.19 3.55 19.13
C ARG A 123 5.57 2.75 17.99
N VAL A 124 4.25 2.59 17.96
CA VAL A 124 3.53 1.83 16.91
C VAL A 124 3.68 2.47 15.54
N PHE A 125 3.51 3.79 15.40
CA PHE A 125 3.66 4.44 14.10
C PHE A 125 5.11 4.50 13.63
N ASN A 126 6.08 4.57 14.55
CA ASN A 126 7.49 4.39 14.19
C ASN A 126 7.76 2.99 13.63
N ILE A 127 7.16 1.94 14.23
CA ILE A 127 7.25 0.57 13.72
C ILE A 127 6.55 0.47 12.35
N LEU A 128 5.35 1.03 12.20
CA LEU A 128 4.64 1.10 10.92
C LEU A 128 5.50 1.75 9.84
N ASN A 129 6.16 2.88 10.14
CA ASN A 129 7.01 3.59 9.19
C ASN A 129 8.24 2.77 8.78
N LYS A 130 8.92 2.11 9.74
CA LYS A 130 10.05 1.22 9.45
C LYS A 130 9.63 0.04 8.56
N ILE A 131 8.50 -0.59 8.87
CA ILE A 131 7.97 -1.73 8.11
C ILE A 131 7.47 -1.30 6.74
N ALA A 132 6.85 -0.12 6.65
CA ALA A 132 6.40 0.43 5.37
C ALA A 132 7.58 0.68 4.42
N VAL A 133 8.69 1.20 4.93
CA VAL A 133 9.93 1.35 4.14
C VAL A 133 10.50 -0.02 3.77
N TYR A 134 10.60 -0.95 4.71
CA TYR A 134 11.17 -2.29 4.47
C TYR A 134 10.40 -3.09 3.42
N LEU A 135 9.06 -3.07 3.46
CA LEU A 135 8.20 -3.76 2.51
C LEU A 135 7.86 -2.92 1.27
N ASN A 136 8.43 -1.72 1.13
CA ASN A 136 8.09 -0.75 0.06
C ASN A 136 6.57 -0.53 -0.09
N LEU A 137 5.87 -0.35 1.04
CA LEU A 137 4.42 -0.14 1.06
C LEU A 137 4.06 1.23 0.45
N ASN A 138 2.99 1.26 -0.34
CA ASN A 138 2.41 2.51 -0.82
C ASN A 138 1.93 3.38 0.37
N ARG A 139 1.99 4.70 0.19
CA ARG A 139 1.49 5.70 1.15
C ARG A 139 0.03 5.45 1.52
N ASN A 140 -0.80 5.00 0.59
CA ASN A 140 -2.20 4.66 0.86
C ASN A 140 -2.31 3.52 1.89
N ILE A 141 -1.56 2.43 1.71
CA ILE A 141 -1.55 1.30 2.65
C ILE A 141 -1.13 1.78 4.04
N ARG A 142 -0.08 2.60 4.12
CA ARG A 142 0.42 3.17 5.38
C ARG A 142 -0.62 4.06 6.08
N ASN A 143 -1.22 4.98 5.34
CA ASN A 143 -2.24 5.89 5.85
C ASN A 143 -3.49 5.14 6.31
N ASN A 144 -3.94 4.15 5.53
CA ASN A 144 -5.09 3.31 5.87
C ASN A 144 -4.80 2.45 7.11
N ALA A 145 -3.61 1.88 7.22
CA ALA A 145 -3.22 1.09 8.39
C ALA A 145 -3.24 1.96 9.66
N ALA A 146 -2.72 3.18 9.58
CA ALA A 146 -2.77 4.13 10.70
C ALA A 146 -4.20 4.56 11.05
N TYR A 147 -5.03 4.81 10.03
CA TYR A 147 -6.45 5.11 10.22
C TYR A 147 -7.21 3.97 10.90
N PHE A 148 -7.03 2.72 10.45
CA PHE A 148 -7.70 1.57 11.06
C PHE A 148 -7.22 1.33 12.49
N TYR A 149 -5.93 1.50 12.77
CA TYR A 149 -5.39 1.41 14.12
C TYR A 149 -6.07 2.43 15.06
N LYS A 150 -6.11 3.72 14.68
CA LYS A 150 -6.79 4.78 15.45
C LYS A 150 -8.29 4.52 15.60
N LYS A 151 -8.95 4.01 14.54
CA LYS A 151 -10.37 3.67 14.56
C LYS A 151 -10.69 2.54 15.56
N ILE A 152 -9.81 1.55 15.67
CA ILE A 152 -9.97 0.44 16.63
C ILE A 152 -9.73 0.94 18.06
N LEU A 153 -8.68 1.73 18.29
CA LEU A 153 -8.40 2.32 19.61
C LEU A 153 -9.56 3.16 20.15
N ARG A 154 -10.22 3.94 19.30
CA ARG A 154 -11.40 4.73 19.69
C ARG A 154 -12.60 3.88 20.14
N LYS A 155 -12.70 2.63 19.70
CA LYS A 155 -13.86 1.76 19.96
C LYS A 155 -13.62 0.68 21.01
N GLU A 156 -12.36 0.33 21.27
CA GLU A 156 -11.99 -0.73 22.20
C GLU A 156 -11.41 -0.14 23.49
N LYS A 157 -11.90 -0.60 24.65
CA LYS A 157 -11.39 -0.15 25.96
C LYS A 157 -9.95 -0.61 26.22
N LYS A 158 -9.59 -1.81 25.75
CA LYS A 158 -8.27 -2.41 25.95
C LYS A 158 -7.83 -3.20 24.70
N VAL A 159 -6.60 -2.93 24.24
CA VAL A 159 -5.96 -3.68 23.15
C VAL A 159 -5.16 -4.84 23.75
N ILE A 160 -5.23 -6.02 23.12
CA ILE A 160 -4.49 -7.22 23.55
C ILE A 160 -3.00 -7.00 23.36
N ASN A 161 -2.60 -6.66 22.13
CA ASN A 161 -1.22 -6.36 21.78
C ASN A 161 -1.21 -5.34 20.63
N ASN A 162 -0.57 -4.20 20.86
CA ASN A 162 -0.49 -3.11 19.89
C ASN A 162 0.32 -3.49 18.64
N ILE A 163 1.32 -4.37 18.79
CA ILE A 163 2.17 -4.83 17.69
C ILE A 163 1.41 -5.78 16.76
N SER A 164 0.68 -6.75 17.30
CA SER A 164 -0.15 -7.64 16.49
C SER A 164 -1.31 -6.89 15.85
N LEU A 165 -1.87 -5.88 16.56
CA LEU A 165 -2.91 -5.01 16.03
C LEU A 165 -2.42 -4.20 14.83
N ILE A 166 -1.26 -3.54 14.91
CA ILE A 166 -0.76 -2.78 13.75
C ILE A 166 -0.37 -3.71 12.59
N ALA A 167 0.18 -4.89 12.86
CA ALA A 167 0.44 -5.91 11.85
C ALA A 167 -0.86 -6.34 11.13
N PHE A 168 -1.95 -6.53 11.88
CA PHE A 168 -3.27 -6.80 11.31
C PHE A 168 -3.81 -5.63 10.51
N CYS A 169 -3.61 -4.38 10.95
CA CYS A 169 -4.04 -3.19 10.23
C CYS A 169 -3.29 -3.03 8.89
N ILE A 170 -1.98 -3.32 8.86
CA ILE A 170 -1.17 -3.37 7.62
C ILE A 170 -1.73 -4.45 6.70
N PHE A 171 -1.94 -5.66 7.21
CA PHE A 171 -2.49 -6.77 6.45
C PHE A 171 -3.86 -6.43 5.87
N TYR A 172 -4.79 -5.91 6.68
CA TYR A 172 -6.13 -5.55 6.25
C TYR A 172 -6.11 -4.41 5.21
N SER A 173 -5.23 -3.43 5.36
CA SER A 173 -5.05 -2.34 4.39
C SER A 173 -4.49 -2.85 3.07
N ALA A 174 -3.49 -3.73 3.11
CA ALA A 174 -2.92 -4.36 1.93
C ALA A 174 -3.94 -5.23 1.17
N ARG A 175 -4.94 -5.80 1.85
CA ARG A 175 -6.04 -6.52 1.18
C ARG A 175 -7.09 -5.62 0.54
N LYS A 176 -7.23 -4.39 1.03
CA LYS A 176 -8.19 -3.42 0.49
C LYS A 176 -7.64 -2.65 -0.69
N GLU A 177 -6.38 -2.27 -0.61
CA GLU A 177 -5.70 -1.60 -1.71
C GLU A 177 -5.33 -2.65 -2.77
N PHE A 178 -6.03 -2.65 -3.91
CA PHE A 178 -5.72 -3.51 -5.06
C PHE A 178 -4.45 -3.02 -5.76
N HIS A 179 -3.29 -3.18 -5.13
CA HIS A 179 -2.01 -2.96 -5.78
C HIS A 179 -1.52 -4.23 -6.47
N ASN A 180 -0.74 -4.06 -7.55
CA ASN A 180 -0.26 -5.09 -8.51
C ASN A 180 0.62 -6.22 -7.90
N ALA A 181 0.64 -6.37 -6.58
CA ALA A 181 1.37 -7.39 -5.85
C ALA A 181 0.83 -7.47 -4.42
N PRO A 182 -0.09 -8.39 -4.11
CA PRO A 182 -0.57 -8.55 -2.74
C PRO A 182 0.56 -9.04 -1.84
N ILE A 183 0.73 -8.40 -0.69
CA ILE A 183 1.73 -8.81 0.30
C ILE A 183 1.17 -9.97 1.11
N THR A 184 1.98 -11.00 1.31
CA THR A 184 1.56 -12.16 2.08
C THR A 184 1.65 -11.88 3.59
N ILE A 185 0.82 -12.55 4.38
CA ILE A 185 0.90 -12.42 5.84
C ILE A 185 2.24 -12.90 6.39
N ASN A 186 2.89 -13.85 5.69
CA ASN A 186 4.20 -14.35 6.04
C ASN A 186 5.28 -13.29 5.82
N GLU A 187 5.21 -12.52 4.73
CA GLU A 187 6.12 -11.38 4.50
C GLU A 187 5.97 -10.32 5.60
N ILE A 188 4.74 -9.98 5.99
CA ILE A 188 4.49 -9.05 7.10
C ILE A 188 5.11 -9.60 8.38
N SER A 189 4.83 -10.86 8.72
CA SER A 189 5.38 -11.49 9.93
C SER A 189 6.91 -11.49 9.95
N LYS A 190 7.56 -11.84 8.82
CA LYS A 190 9.02 -11.80 8.68
C LYS A 190 9.57 -10.38 8.85
N ALA A 191 8.90 -9.37 8.28
CA ALA A 191 9.32 -7.97 8.45
C ALA A 191 9.29 -7.55 9.93
N PHE A 192 8.24 -7.90 10.68
CA PHE A 192 8.19 -7.62 12.13
C PHE A 192 9.31 -8.36 12.89
N GLN A 193 9.56 -9.63 12.56
CA GLN A 193 10.62 -10.43 13.18
C GLN A 193 12.02 -9.84 12.92
N ASN A 194 12.29 -9.35 11.71
CA ASN A 194 13.55 -8.69 11.35
C ASN A 194 13.83 -7.43 12.18
N PHE A 195 12.78 -6.75 12.65
CA PHE A 195 12.90 -5.60 13.57
C PHE A 195 12.82 -5.99 15.05
N GLY A 196 12.94 -7.28 15.39
CA GLY A 196 12.97 -7.78 16.76
C GLY A 196 11.60 -7.97 17.42
N HIS A 197 10.51 -7.92 16.65
CA HIS A 197 9.16 -8.11 17.18
C HIS A 197 8.70 -9.57 17.05
N ARG A 198 8.22 -10.14 18.16
CA ARG A 198 7.68 -11.51 18.21
C ARG A 198 6.26 -11.55 17.64
N VAL A 199 6.16 -11.59 16.32
CA VAL A 199 4.89 -11.67 15.58
C VAL A 199 4.89 -12.92 14.71
N ASN A 200 3.79 -13.67 14.75
CA ASN A 200 3.55 -14.85 13.93
C ASN A 200 2.26 -14.66 13.11
N PRO A 201 2.10 -15.30 11.93
CA PRO A 201 0.90 -15.17 11.11
C PRO A 201 -0.38 -15.54 11.87
N ARG A 202 -0.31 -16.60 12.71
CA ARG A 202 -1.42 -17.04 13.57
C ARG A 202 -1.82 -15.97 14.59
N LEU A 203 -0.85 -15.26 15.18
CA LEU A 203 -1.11 -14.19 16.14
C LEU A 203 -1.79 -13.00 15.48
N ILE A 204 -1.32 -12.58 14.30
CA ILE A 204 -1.91 -11.50 13.51
C ILE A 204 -3.39 -11.80 13.21
N LEU A 205 -3.70 -13.03 12.78
CA LEU A 205 -5.06 -13.43 12.45
C LEU A 205 -5.94 -13.58 13.68
N ARG A 206 -5.48 -14.29 14.71
CA ARG A 206 -6.23 -14.51 15.96
C ARG A 206 -6.65 -13.19 16.58
N ASP A 207 -5.71 -12.27 16.75
CA ASP A 207 -5.98 -10.98 17.36
C ASP A 207 -6.81 -10.11 16.39
N GLY A 208 -6.50 -10.16 15.09
CA GLY A 208 -7.21 -9.43 14.05
C GLY A 208 -8.70 -9.77 13.93
N VAL A 209 -9.08 -11.04 14.09
CA VAL A 209 -10.50 -11.47 14.06
C VAL A 209 -11.33 -10.75 15.12
N LYS A 210 -10.78 -10.52 16.32
CA LYS A 210 -11.47 -9.77 17.38
C LYS A 210 -11.78 -8.33 16.95
N TYR A 211 -10.87 -7.70 16.23
CA TYR A 211 -10.99 -6.30 15.83
C TYR A 211 -11.70 -6.09 14.49
N LYS A 212 -11.85 -7.16 13.69
CA LYS A 212 -12.52 -7.11 12.38
C LYS A 212 -13.93 -6.53 12.46
N LYS A 213 -14.66 -6.73 13.57
CA LYS A 213 -16.01 -6.17 13.80
C LYS A 213 -16.06 -4.64 13.74
N HIS A 214 -14.95 -3.96 14.02
CA HIS A 214 -14.85 -2.50 13.98
C HIS A 214 -14.53 -1.94 12.61
N LEU A 215 -14.10 -2.82 11.70
CA LEU A 215 -13.71 -2.53 10.33
C LEU A 215 -14.87 -2.87 9.38
N CYS A 216 -14.86 -2.28 8.18
CA CYS A 216 -15.93 -2.52 7.21
C CYS A 216 -15.94 -3.99 6.75
N LYS A 217 -17.14 -4.55 6.52
CA LYS A 217 -17.32 -5.98 6.20
C LYS A 217 -16.81 -6.39 4.81
N SER A 218 -16.60 -5.47 3.88
CA SER A 218 -16.14 -5.78 2.53
C SER A 218 -14.62 -6.00 2.49
N SER A 219 -14.21 -7.27 2.58
CA SER A 219 -12.89 -7.70 2.10
C SER A 219 -13.08 -8.88 1.17
N THR A 220 -12.75 -8.68 -0.10
CA THR A 220 -12.71 -9.77 -1.08
C THR A 220 -11.42 -10.58 -0.90
N PRO A 221 -11.48 -11.91 -1.08
CA PRO A 221 -10.26 -12.72 -1.12
C PRO A 221 -9.39 -12.32 -2.31
N HIS A 222 -8.07 -12.42 -2.16
CA HIS A 222 -7.16 -12.20 -3.29
C HIS A 222 -7.29 -13.36 -4.26
N ARG A 223 -7.44 -13.04 -5.54
CA ARG A 223 -7.36 -13.99 -6.64
C ARG A 223 -5.91 -14.34 -6.97
N SER A 224 -5.70 -15.53 -7.54
CA SER A 224 -4.38 -16.01 -7.95
C SER A 224 -3.73 -15.10 -8.99
N GLU A 225 -4.54 -14.54 -9.89
CA GLU A 225 -4.09 -13.68 -10.98
C GLU A 225 -3.34 -12.43 -10.51
N HIS A 226 -3.65 -11.93 -9.31
CA HIS A 226 -2.98 -10.75 -8.75
C HIS A 226 -1.50 -11.02 -8.39
N TYR A 227 -1.11 -12.28 -8.22
CA TYR A 227 0.28 -12.64 -7.89
C TYR A 227 1.14 -12.89 -9.12
N ILE A 228 0.56 -12.99 -10.33
CA ILE A 228 1.29 -13.35 -11.56
C ILE A 228 2.45 -12.39 -11.80
N VAL A 229 2.19 -11.09 -11.78
CA VAL A 229 3.20 -10.06 -12.11
C VAL A 229 4.36 -10.14 -11.13
N ARG A 230 4.06 -10.25 -9.83
CA ARG A 230 5.07 -10.30 -8.78
C ARG A 230 5.93 -11.56 -8.88
N LEU A 231 5.30 -12.73 -8.95
CA LEU A 231 6.01 -14.01 -8.98
C LEU A 231 6.83 -14.18 -10.27
N LEU A 232 6.33 -13.70 -11.41
CA LEU A 232 7.11 -13.71 -12.65
C LEU A 232 8.33 -12.81 -12.55
N ASN A 233 8.20 -11.61 -11.97
CA ASN A 233 9.36 -10.74 -11.75
C ASN A 233 10.39 -11.38 -10.83
N GLU A 234 9.95 -12.07 -9.76
CA GLU A 234 10.83 -12.83 -8.86
C GLU A 234 11.58 -13.95 -9.62
N VAL A 235 10.87 -14.75 -10.42
CA VAL A 235 11.46 -15.83 -11.22
C VAL A 235 12.43 -15.31 -12.28
N ILE A 236 12.10 -14.21 -12.95
CA ILE A 236 12.90 -13.68 -14.06
C ILE A 236 14.15 -12.97 -13.58
N ASN A 237 14.10 -12.36 -12.41
CA ASN A 237 15.28 -11.76 -11.78
C ASN A 237 16.18 -12.80 -11.09
N HIS A 238 15.84 -14.09 -11.14
CA HIS A 238 16.68 -15.14 -10.60
C HIS A 238 18.01 -15.26 -11.36
N LYS A 239 19.13 -15.35 -10.62
CA LYS A 239 20.50 -15.34 -11.16
C LYS A 239 20.74 -16.45 -12.20
N ASP A 240 20.19 -17.63 -11.97
CA ASP A 240 20.43 -18.79 -12.85
C ASP A 240 19.58 -18.81 -14.12
N LEU A 241 18.61 -17.90 -14.26
CA LEU A 241 17.69 -17.92 -15.38
C LEU A 241 18.41 -17.70 -16.72
N GLU A 242 19.32 -16.73 -16.78
CA GLU A 242 20.05 -16.38 -18.01
C GLU A 242 20.94 -17.52 -18.48
N ASN A 243 21.69 -18.13 -17.56
CA ASN A 243 22.51 -19.31 -17.83
C ASN A 243 21.67 -20.48 -18.33
N ARG A 244 20.46 -20.68 -17.80
CA ARG A 244 19.56 -21.75 -18.23
C ARG A 244 18.94 -21.46 -19.59
N LEU A 245 18.57 -20.22 -19.89
CA LEU A 245 18.05 -19.83 -21.21
C LEU A 245 19.08 -20.13 -22.30
N GLN A 246 20.34 -19.75 -22.08
CA GLN A 246 21.45 -20.05 -23.00
C GLN A 246 21.67 -21.56 -23.19
N LYS A 247 21.80 -22.31 -22.08
CA LYS A 247 22.04 -23.78 -22.12
C LYS A 247 20.91 -24.56 -22.78
N LYS A 248 19.68 -24.06 -22.73
CA LYS A 248 18.49 -24.72 -23.30
C LYS A 248 18.22 -24.30 -24.74
N GLY A 249 19.06 -23.44 -25.32
CA GLY A 249 18.99 -23.06 -26.72
C GLY A 249 17.75 -22.25 -27.08
N LEU A 250 17.13 -21.56 -26.12
CA LEU A 250 16.02 -20.67 -26.44
C LEU A 250 16.55 -19.39 -27.05
N THR A 251 16.05 -19.05 -28.24
CA THR A 251 16.27 -17.76 -28.92
C THR A 251 15.50 -16.61 -28.27
N PHE A 252 14.80 -16.84 -27.16
CA PHE A 252 14.04 -15.80 -26.49
C PHE A 252 14.95 -14.87 -25.67
N SER A 253 14.77 -13.57 -25.90
CA SER A 253 15.22 -12.58 -24.94
C SER A 253 14.48 -12.77 -23.60
N LYS A 254 15.12 -12.41 -22.49
CA LYS A 254 14.52 -12.42 -21.15
C LYS A 254 13.16 -11.72 -21.09
N GLN A 255 13.02 -10.62 -21.83
CA GLN A 255 11.78 -9.86 -21.95
C GLN A 255 10.69 -10.62 -22.73
N ARG A 256 11.06 -11.28 -23.83
CA ARG A 256 10.10 -12.08 -24.61
C ARG A 256 9.60 -13.27 -23.80
N TYR A 257 10.50 -13.95 -23.09
CA TYR A 257 10.14 -15.04 -22.19
C TYR A 257 9.19 -14.60 -21.06
N HIS A 258 9.41 -13.39 -20.51
CA HIS A 258 8.48 -12.79 -19.55
C HIS A 258 7.05 -12.64 -20.11
N ILE A 259 6.95 -12.07 -21.31
CA ILE A 259 5.65 -11.80 -21.95
C ILE A 259 4.93 -13.12 -22.26
N GLU A 260 5.63 -14.11 -22.81
CA GLU A 260 5.07 -15.42 -23.12
C GLU A 260 4.60 -16.16 -21.87
N LEU A 261 5.41 -16.20 -20.80
CA LEU A 261 5.00 -16.75 -19.51
C LEU A 261 3.77 -16.05 -18.95
N SER A 262 3.75 -14.71 -18.99
CA SER A 262 2.63 -13.91 -18.51
C SER A 262 1.34 -14.21 -19.29
N LYS A 263 1.43 -14.32 -20.62
CA LYS A 263 0.31 -14.67 -21.48
C LYS A 263 -0.20 -16.09 -21.18
N LYS A 264 0.69 -17.08 -21.14
CA LYS A 264 0.33 -18.47 -20.83
C LYS A 264 -0.27 -18.65 -19.45
N CYS A 265 0.26 -17.97 -18.43
CA CYS A 265 -0.33 -17.98 -17.09
C CYS A 265 -1.78 -17.48 -17.12
N ARG A 266 -2.06 -16.37 -17.83
CA ARG A 266 -3.43 -15.83 -17.97
C ARG A 266 -4.35 -16.77 -18.73
N GLU A 267 -3.86 -17.41 -19.80
CA GLU A 267 -4.61 -18.43 -20.55
C GLU A 267 -5.00 -19.62 -19.65
N ILE A 268 -4.05 -20.16 -18.88
CA ILE A 268 -4.29 -21.24 -17.92
C ILE A 268 -5.35 -20.82 -16.89
N PHE A 269 -5.21 -19.62 -16.31
CA PHE A 269 -6.19 -19.14 -15.34
C PHE A 269 -7.60 -18.98 -15.95
N ARG A 270 -7.73 -18.52 -17.19
CA ARG A 270 -9.05 -18.42 -17.85
C ARG A 270 -9.75 -19.77 -17.97
N GLN A 271 -9.00 -20.85 -18.13
CA GLN A 271 -9.55 -22.21 -18.22
C GLN A 271 -9.86 -22.82 -16.84
N LEU A 272 -9.26 -22.32 -15.76
CA LEU A 272 -9.51 -22.80 -14.39
C LEU A 272 -10.79 -22.21 -13.80
N SER A 273 -11.83 -23.04 -13.68
CA SER A 273 -13.09 -22.72 -12.97
C SER A 273 -12.89 -22.42 -11.46
N PRO A 274 -13.85 -21.76 -10.80
CA PRO A 274 -13.81 -21.53 -9.34
C PRO A 274 -13.68 -22.82 -8.52
N TRP A 275 -14.23 -23.93 -8.99
CA TRP A 275 -14.17 -25.23 -8.32
C TRP A 275 -12.74 -25.79 -8.29
N HIS A 276 -12.02 -25.69 -9.42
CA HIS A 276 -10.59 -26.04 -9.50
C HIS A 276 -9.72 -25.20 -8.57
N ARG A 277 -10.12 -23.96 -8.28
CA ARG A 277 -9.37 -23.03 -7.43
C ARG A 277 -9.75 -23.14 -5.95
N GLY A 278 -10.92 -23.70 -5.65
CA GLY A 278 -11.46 -23.81 -4.30
C GLY A 278 -10.52 -24.55 -3.34
N GLY A 279 -10.42 -24.05 -2.10
CA GLY A 279 -9.62 -24.65 -1.02
C GLY A 279 -8.10 -24.51 -1.15
N ARG A 280 -7.59 -24.01 -2.28
CA ARG A 280 -6.14 -23.88 -2.55
C ARG A 280 -5.63 -22.49 -2.22
N ASN A 281 -4.38 -22.39 -1.80
CA ASN A 281 -3.75 -21.09 -1.54
C ASN A 281 -3.47 -20.38 -2.89
N PRO A 282 -4.04 -19.19 -3.14
CA PRO A 282 -3.87 -18.47 -4.41
C PRO A 282 -2.41 -18.18 -4.77
N PHE A 283 -1.56 -17.93 -3.76
CA PHE A 283 -0.14 -17.66 -3.96
C PHE A 283 0.61 -18.89 -4.48
N ILE A 284 0.40 -20.04 -3.83
CA ILE A 284 1.02 -21.32 -4.19
C ILE A 284 0.53 -21.79 -5.56
N LEU A 285 -0.78 -21.68 -5.81
CA LEU A 285 -1.37 -22.03 -7.10
C LEU A 285 -0.74 -21.22 -8.25
N THR A 286 -0.43 -19.94 -8.02
CA THR A 286 0.23 -19.11 -9.04
C THR A 286 1.65 -19.59 -9.34
N GLY A 287 2.44 -19.96 -8.31
CA GLY A 287 3.75 -20.58 -8.52
C GLY A 287 3.67 -21.89 -9.31
N ALA A 288 2.66 -22.73 -9.04
CA ALA A 288 2.42 -23.95 -9.79
C ALA A 288 1.98 -23.69 -11.25
N VAL A 289 1.18 -22.65 -11.48
CA VAL A 289 0.78 -22.24 -12.84
C VAL A 289 1.97 -21.70 -13.64
N ILE A 290 2.90 -20.98 -13.03
CA ILE A 290 4.15 -20.55 -13.70
C ILE A 290 4.96 -21.77 -14.13
N TYR A 291 5.07 -22.79 -13.28
CA TYR A 291 5.73 -24.04 -13.62
C TYR A 291 5.05 -24.77 -14.79
N LEU A 292 3.71 -24.84 -14.79
CA LEU A 292 2.94 -25.41 -15.90
C LEU A 292 3.14 -24.61 -17.19
N ALA A 293 3.03 -23.28 -17.13
CA ALA A 293 3.21 -22.39 -18.28
C ALA A 293 4.56 -22.62 -18.96
N ASN A 294 5.65 -22.69 -18.18
CA ASN A 294 6.98 -23.02 -18.71
C ASN A 294 7.04 -24.39 -19.41
N LYS A 295 6.33 -25.40 -18.89
CA LYS A 295 6.27 -26.72 -19.55
C LYS A 295 5.47 -26.70 -20.85
N LEU A 296 4.37 -25.94 -20.90
CA LEU A 296 3.58 -25.80 -22.12
C LEU A 296 4.37 -25.07 -23.21
N ILE A 297 5.05 -23.97 -22.87
CA ILE A 297 5.94 -23.26 -23.80
C ILE A 297 7.03 -24.20 -24.33
N ALA A 298 7.66 -24.97 -23.45
CA ALA A 298 8.69 -25.93 -23.84
C ALA A 298 8.15 -26.98 -24.84
N LYS A 299 6.90 -27.44 -24.64
CA LYS A 299 6.23 -28.39 -25.56
C LYS A 299 5.86 -27.74 -26.90
N GLU A 300 5.35 -26.51 -26.88
CA GLU A 300 4.98 -25.75 -28.10
C GLU A 300 6.20 -25.48 -28.99
N HIS A 301 7.37 -25.24 -28.40
CA HIS A 301 8.61 -24.98 -29.12
C HIS A 301 9.52 -26.20 -29.32
N ASN A 302 9.06 -27.41 -28.96
CA ASN A 302 9.87 -28.65 -28.99
C ASN A 302 11.24 -28.52 -28.29
N GLN A 303 11.26 -27.85 -27.15
CA GLN A 303 12.45 -27.55 -26.37
C GLN A 303 12.39 -28.16 -24.96
N LYS A 304 13.53 -28.19 -24.27
CA LYS A 304 13.60 -28.60 -22.86
C LYS A 304 13.12 -27.46 -21.96
N SER A 305 12.36 -27.78 -20.91
CA SER A 305 11.86 -26.79 -19.94
C SER A 305 13.00 -26.02 -19.27
N VAL A 306 12.85 -24.70 -19.19
CA VAL A 306 13.85 -23.79 -18.60
C VAL A 306 13.76 -23.81 -17.09
N LEU A 307 12.55 -23.56 -16.56
CA LEU A 307 12.30 -23.50 -15.12
C LEU A 307 12.15 -24.90 -14.52
N THR A 308 12.80 -25.11 -13.38
CA THR A 308 12.61 -26.26 -12.51
C THR A 308 11.75 -25.90 -11.30
N GLN A 309 11.24 -26.90 -10.59
CA GLN A 309 10.49 -26.69 -9.34
C GLN A 309 11.39 -26.03 -8.28
N SER A 310 12.65 -26.44 -8.19
CA SER A 310 13.65 -25.84 -7.30
C SER A 310 13.89 -24.35 -7.58
N LEU A 311 14.08 -23.97 -8.85
CA LEU A 311 14.33 -22.58 -9.23
C LEU A 311 13.13 -21.69 -8.90
N ILE A 312 11.91 -22.16 -9.18
CA ILE A 312 10.70 -21.41 -8.81
C ILE A 312 10.59 -21.33 -7.28
N SER A 313 10.89 -22.42 -6.57
CA SER A 313 10.87 -22.46 -5.09
C SER A 313 11.81 -21.43 -4.47
N GLU A 314 13.06 -21.37 -4.94
CA GLU A 314 14.08 -20.43 -4.49
C GLU A 314 13.70 -18.98 -4.80
N ALA A 315 13.24 -18.72 -6.03
CA ALA A 315 12.83 -17.38 -6.46
C ALA A 315 11.63 -16.86 -5.68
N THR A 316 10.58 -17.68 -5.49
CA THR A 316 9.30 -17.22 -4.94
C THR A 316 9.10 -17.55 -3.46
N GLN A 317 10.05 -18.24 -2.83
CA GLN A 317 9.97 -18.71 -1.44
C GLN A 317 8.72 -19.58 -1.18
N ILE A 318 8.24 -20.29 -2.22
CA ILE A 318 7.18 -21.28 -2.12
C ILE A 318 7.85 -22.64 -1.97
N ALA A 319 7.38 -23.50 -1.08
CA ALA A 319 7.97 -24.82 -0.90
C ALA A 319 7.83 -25.69 -2.16
N GLU A 320 8.89 -26.38 -2.56
CA GLU A 320 8.93 -27.18 -3.80
C GLU A 320 7.84 -28.25 -3.83
N TYR A 321 7.62 -28.94 -2.71
CA TYR A 321 6.58 -29.96 -2.59
C TYR A 321 5.17 -29.39 -2.82
N SER A 322 4.93 -28.12 -2.45
CA SER A 322 3.63 -27.46 -2.64
C SER A 322 3.37 -27.13 -4.11
N ILE A 323 4.42 -26.70 -4.83
CA ILE A 323 4.38 -26.52 -6.30
C ILE A 323 4.06 -27.85 -6.97
N ARG A 324 4.76 -28.92 -6.55
CA ARG A 324 4.57 -30.27 -7.09
C ARG A 324 3.17 -30.81 -6.85
N ASP A 325 2.65 -30.67 -5.64
CA ASP A 325 1.32 -31.12 -5.25
C ASP A 325 0.23 -30.49 -6.12
N HIS A 326 0.25 -29.15 -6.26
CA HIS A 326 -0.71 -28.44 -7.11
C HIS A 326 -0.53 -28.79 -8.60
N TYR A 327 0.71 -29.01 -9.05
CA TYR A 327 0.98 -29.42 -10.41
C TYR A 327 0.45 -30.83 -10.71
N VAL A 328 0.73 -31.82 -9.87
CA VAL A 328 0.36 -33.22 -10.11
C VAL A 328 -1.15 -33.44 -9.95
N ASN A 329 -1.76 -32.87 -8.90
CA ASN A 329 -3.14 -33.16 -8.55
C ASN A 329 -4.16 -32.35 -9.36
N LEU A 330 -3.77 -31.16 -9.84
CA LEU A 330 -4.69 -30.25 -10.54
C LEU A 330 -4.24 -29.94 -11.97
N LEU A 331 -3.03 -29.43 -12.15
CA LEU A 331 -2.65 -28.81 -13.42
C LEU A 331 -2.28 -29.83 -14.50
N LYS A 332 -1.56 -30.90 -14.15
CA LYS A 332 -1.12 -31.93 -15.10
C LYS A 332 -2.31 -32.68 -15.73
N PRO A 333 -3.33 -33.15 -14.98
CA PRO A 333 -4.51 -33.84 -15.53
C PRO A 333 -5.42 -32.94 -16.39
N LEU A 334 -5.33 -31.62 -16.23
CA LEU A 334 -6.16 -30.69 -17.00
C LEU A 334 -5.50 -30.23 -18.30
N PHE A 335 -4.16 -30.12 -18.33
CA PHE A 335 -3.45 -29.44 -19.43
C PHE A 335 -2.43 -30.31 -20.17
N ILE A 336 -1.97 -31.42 -19.58
CA ILE A 336 -0.86 -32.23 -20.14
C ILE A 336 -1.29 -33.65 -20.48
N SER A 337 -2.28 -34.22 -19.78
CA SER A 337 -2.83 -35.51 -20.17
C SER A 337 -3.53 -35.42 -21.52
N LYS A 338 -3.10 -36.33 -22.40
CA LYS A 338 -3.88 -36.81 -23.54
C LYS A 338 -4.98 -37.72 -23.04
#